data_AF-A0A2C9D6F6-F1
#
_entry.id   AF-A0A2C9D6F6-F1
#
_cell.length_a   1.000
_cell.length_b   1.000
_cell.length_c   1.000
_cell.angle_alpha   90.00
_cell.angle_beta   90.00
_cell.angle_gamma   90.00
#
_symmetry.space_group_name_H-M   'P 1'
#
loop_
_entity.id
_entity.type
_entity.pdbx_description
1 polymer ?
#
loop_
_entity_poly.entity_id
_entity_poly.type
_entity_poly.pdbx_seq_one_letter_code
_entity_poly.pdbx_strand_id
1 'polypeptide(L)'
;MWILFQLRLKGESFTSLARKIGCSQQAVTQVSGGKPSFEIEKAIAKELGVPHADLFPEHFDSAGERIPLLRTSQRKRSEIAKSRNVDFGEAC
;
A
#
# COMPACT_ATOMS: atom_id res chain seq x y z
N MET A 1 8.96 -8.88 -15.83
CA MET A 1 8.41 -7.77 -15.02
C MET A 1 9.32 -6.56 -15.15
N TRP A 2 8.84 -5.47 -15.76
CA TRP A 2 9.69 -4.32 -16.14
C TRP A 2 10.29 -3.57 -14.94
N ILE A 3 9.52 -3.37 -13.87
CA ILE A 3 9.96 -2.69 -12.64
C ILE A 3 11.17 -3.38 -12.01
N LEU A 4 11.14 -4.71 -11.90
CA LEU A 4 12.26 -5.48 -11.37
C LEU A 4 13.52 -5.34 -12.24
N PHE A 5 13.35 -5.31 -13.55
CA PHE A 5 14.47 -5.12 -14.48
C PHE A 5 15.10 -3.74 -14.30
N GLN A 6 14.29 -2.68 -14.20
CA GLN A 6 14.79 -1.31 -13.96
C GLN A 6 15.54 -1.17 -12.62
N LEU A 7 15.02 -1.78 -11.56
CA LEU A 7 15.72 -1.81 -10.27
C LEU A 7 17.08 -2.51 -10.38
N ARG A 8 17.14 -3.63 -11.11
CA ARG A 8 18.41 -4.36 -11.31
C ARG A 8 19.44 -3.56 -12.10
N LEU A 9 19.02 -2.77 -13.08
CA LEU A 9 19.93 -1.84 -13.78
C LEU A 9 20.55 -0.81 -12.83
N LYS A 10 19.85 -0.46 -11.75
CA LYS A 10 20.34 0.42 -10.68
C LYS A 10 21.08 -0.32 -9.56
N GLY A 11 21.27 -1.64 -9.68
CA GLY A 11 21.88 -2.46 -8.63
C GLY A 11 20.96 -2.75 -7.44
N GLU A 12 19.67 -2.45 -7.56
CA GLU A 12 18.67 -2.64 -6.51
C GLU A 12 17.86 -3.92 -6.72
N SER A 13 17.22 -4.38 -5.63
CA SER A 13 16.30 -5.51 -5.64
C SER A 13 15.02 -5.17 -4.88
N PHE A 14 13.95 -5.94 -5.08
CA PHE A 14 12.73 -5.76 -4.29
C PHE A 14 12.97 -5.89 -2.78
N THR A 15 13.88 -6.76 -2.35
CA THR A 15 14.21 -6.91 -0.93
C THR A 15 14.93 -5.68 -0.39
N SER A 16 15.89 -5.14 -1.15
CA SER A 16 16.59 -3.91 -0.77
C SER A 16 15.63 -2.73 -0.70
N LEU A 17 14.79 -2.56 -1.73
CA LEU A 17 13.77 -1.51 -1.76
C LEU A 17 12.75 -1.65 -0.63
N ALA A 18 12.25 -2.86 -0.37
CA ALA A 18 11.31 -3.13 0.72
C ALA A 18 11.91 -2.75 2.08
N ARG A 19 13.20 -3.03 2.30
CA ARG A 19 13.92 -2.63 3.52
C ARG A 19 14.02 -1.11 3.66
N LYS A 20 14.28 -0.38 2.57
CA LYS A 20 14.31 1.09 2.58
C LYS A 20 12.96 1.71 2.94
N ILE A 21 11.87 1.10 2.46
CA ILE A 21 10.49 1.58 2.67
C ILE A 21 9.94 1.12 4.04
N GLY A 22 10.49 0.05 4.61
CA GLY A 22 9.98 -0.56 5.84
C GLY A 22 8.79 -1.50 5.61
N CYS A 23 8.72 -2.16 4.45
CA CYS A 23 7.66 -3.11 4.12
C CYS A 23 8.22 -4.50 3.76
N SER A 24 7.34 -5.47 3.47
CA SER A 24 7.76 -6.81 3.04
C SER A 24 8.07 -6.84 1.54
N GLN A 25 9.02 -7.70 1.15
CA GLN A 25 9.32 -7.94 -0.28
C GLN A 25 8.06 -8.36 -1.04
N GLN A 26 7.18 -9.18 -0.43
CA GLN A 26 5.93 -9.60 -1.06
C GLN A 26 5.01 -8.41 -1.36
N ALA A 27 4.94 -7.40 -0.48
CA ALA A 27 4.16 -6.20 -0.74
C ALA A 27 4.68 -5.45 -1.97
N VAL A 28 6.00 -5.30 -2.11
CA VAL A 28 6.62 -4.69 -3.30
C VAL A 28 6.34 -5.52 -4.56
N THR A 29 6.41 -6.85 -4.49
CA THR A 29 6.09 -7.74 -5.61
C THR A 29 4.63 -7.61 -6.05
N GLN A 30 3.69 -7.59 -5.11
CA GLN A 30 2.26 -7.44 -5.42
C GLN A 30 1.98 -6.08 -6.07
N VAL A 31 2.56 -5.01 -5.53
CA VAL A 31 2.36 -3.65 -6.07
C VAL A 31 2.96 -3.51 -7.45
N SER A 32 4.17 -4.02 -7.64
CA SER A 32 4.79 -4.04 -8.96
C SER A 32 3.95 -4.84 -9.97
N GLY A 33 3.13 -5.80 -9.50
CA GLY A 33 2.21 -6.60 -10.31
C GLY A 33 0.85 -5.95 -10.57
N GLY A 34 0.66 -4.68 -10.17
CA GLY A 34 -0.58 -3.92 -10.39
C GLY A 34 -1.52 -3.90 -9.18
N LYS A 35 -1.09 -4.36 -7.99
CA LYS A 35 -1.90 -4.19 -6.78
C LYS A 35 -1.80 -2.74 -6.30
N PRO A 36 -2.93 -2.03 -6.09
CA PRO A 36 -2.87 -0.63 -5.73
C PRO A 36 -2.41 -0.43 -4.28
N SER A 37 -1.33 0.32 -4.10
CA SER A 37 -0.78 0.78 -2.82
C SER A 37 -0.02 2.09 -3.01
N PHE A 38 -0.63 3.18 -2.58
CA PHE A 38 -0.11 4.53 -2.82
C PHE A 38 1.33 4.73 -2.32
N GLU A 39 1.61 4.33 -1.07
CA GLU A 39 2.93 4.53 -0.43
C GLU A 39 4.04 3.74 -1.14
N ILE A 40 3.75 2.50 -1.53
CA ILE A 40 4.73 1.62 -2.16
C ILE A 40 4.97 2.06 -3.60
N GLU A 41 3.92 2.39 -4.36
CA GLU A 41 4.04 2.89 -5.72
C GLU A 41 4.87 4.17 -5.77
N LYS A 42 4.58 5.12 -4.88
CA LYS A 42 5.31 6.40 -4.77
C LYS A 42 6.79 6.16 -4.46
N ALA A 43 7.10 5.20 -3.59
CA ALA A 43 8.47 4.85 -3.27
C ALA A 43 9.21 4.18 -4.46
N ILE A 44 8.56 3.29 -5.20
CA ILE A 44 9.11 2.68 -6.41
C ILE A 44 9.38 3.77 -7.46
N ALA A 45 8.41 4.65 -7.70
CA ALA A 45 8.52 5.78 -8.62
C ALA A 45 9.70 6.68 -8.26
N LYS A 46 9.85 7.02 -6.97
CA LYS A 46 10.99 7.80 -6.45
C LYS A 46 12.34 7.11 -6.69
N GLU A 47 12.44 5.81 -6.43
CA GLU A 47 13.69 5.06 -6.63
C GLU A 47 14.06 4.95 -8.12
N LEU A 48 13.05 4.76 -8.98
CA LEU A 48 13.24 4.71 -10.43
C LEU A 48 13.47 6.09 -11.05
N GLY A 49 13.05 7.17 -10.38
CA GLY A 49 13.12 8.53 -10.92
C GLY A 49 12.11 8.76 -12.03
N VAL A 50 10.99 8.04 -11.99
CA VAL A 50 9.91 8.08 -12.98
C VAL A 50 8.67 8.66 -12.30
N PRO A 51 7.84 9.47 -12.99
CA PRO A 51 6.57 9.91 -12.44
C PRO A 51 5.68 8.74 -12.03
N HIS A 52 4.95 8.91 -10.94
CA HIS A 52 4.05 7.86 -10.42
C HIS A 52 2.98 7.48 -11.45
N ALA A 53 2.35 8.48 -12.09
CA ALA A 53 1.34 8.27 -13.12
C ALA A 53 1.88 7.54 -14.36
N ASP A 54 3.14 7.76 -14.72
CA ASP A 54 3.78 7.07 -15.86
C ASP A 54 4.09 5.61 -15.54
N LEU A 55 4.39 5.32 -14.26
CA LEU A 55 4.74 3.99 -13.81
C LEU A 55 3.51 3.08 -13.59
N PHE A 56 2.41 3.67 -13.14
CA PHE A 56 1.15 2.97 -12.84
C PHE A 56 -0.04 3.70 -13.48
N PRO A 57 -0.09 3.84 -14.81
CA PRO A 57 -1.13 4.60 -15.50
C PRO A 57 -2.55 4.07 -15.20
N GLU A 58 -2.69 2.79 -14.88
CA GLU A 58 -3.96 2.17 -14.50
C GLU A 58 -4.57 2.70 -13.18
N HIS A 59 -3.77 3.37 -12.36
CA HIS A 59 -4.23 3.95 -11.09
C HIS A 59 -4.57 5.44 -11.20
N PHE A 60 -4.33 6.07 -12.35
CA PHE A 60 -4.56 7.49 -12.58
C PHE A 60 -5.53 7.69 -13.74
N ASP A 61 -6.27 8.79 -13.69
CA ASP A 61 -7.14 9.22 -14.78
C ASP A 61 -6.38 10.05 -15.82
N SER A 62 -7.07 10.46 -16.89
CA SER A 62 -6.50 11.29 -17.95
C SER A 62 -6.10 12.70 -17.49
N ALA A 63 -6.52 13.14 -16.30
CA ALA A 63 -6.09 14.39 -15.69
C ALA A 63 -4.84 14.22 -14.80
N GLY A 64 -4.36 12.99 -14.63
CA GLY A 64 -3.24 12.67 -13.73
C GLY A 64 -3.65 12.56 -12.26
N GLU A 65 -4.95 12.54 -11.98
CA GLU A 65 -5.50 12.38 -10.65
C GLU A 65 -5.69 10.89 -10.32
N ARG A 66 -5.50 10.53 -9.05
CA ARG A 66 -5.57 9.13 -8.64
C ARG A 66 -7.02 8.65 -8.61
N ILE A 67 -7.31 7.55 -9.30
CA ILE A 67 -8.64 6.93 -9.31
C ILE A 67 -8.96 6.44 -7.89
N PRO A 68 -10.02 6.94 -7.24
CA PRO A 68 -10.37 6.50 -5.89
C PRO A 68 -10.74 5.02 -5.90
N LEU A 69 -10.01 4.20 -5.13
CA LEU A 69 -10.46 2.85 -4.84
C LEU A 69 -11.79 2.97 -4.10
N LEU A 70 -12.86 2.42 -4.69
CA LEU A 70 -14.17 2.38 -4.05
C LEU A 70 -13.98 1.73 -2.67
N ARG A 71 -14.09 2.52 -1.59
CA ARG A 71 -14.04 2.00 -0.23
C ARG A 71 -15.23 1.07 -0.08
N THR A 72 -15.01 -0.24 -0.20
CA THR A 72 -16.01 -1.23 0.21
C THR A 72 -16.07 -1.27 1.73
N SER A 73 -16.63 -0.21 2.32
CA SER A 73 -16.94 -0.14 3.74
C SER A 73 -18.43 -0.36 3.92
N GLN A 74 -18.88 -1.60 3.70
CA GLN A 74 -19.95 -2.13 4.54
C GLN A 74 -19.31 -3.02 5.63
N ARG A 75 -18.57 -2.39 6.56
CA ARG A 75 -18.52 -2.98 7.90
C ARG A 75 -19.94 -2.87 8.45
N LYS A 76 -20.72 -3.95 8.35
CA LYS A 76 -21.86 -4.18 9.24
C LYS A 76 -21.28 -4.03 10.66
N ARG A 77 -21.51 -2.89 11.32
CA ARG A 77 -21.36 -2.82 12.78
C ARG A 77 -22.31 -3.89 13.30
N SER A 78 -21.79 -5.05 13.68
CA SER A 78 -22.56 -5.94 14.53
C SER A 78 -22.74 -5.21 15.86
N GLU A 79 -23.97 -5.06 16.33
CA GLU A 79 -24.35 -4.44 17.60
C GLU A 79 -23.84 -5.22 18.84
N ILE A 80 -22.73 -5.96 18.72
CA ILE A 80 -22.24 -6.89 19.74
C ILE A 80 -21.29 -6.18 20.73
N ALA A 81 -20.94 -4.91 20.49
CA ALA A 81 -20.06 -4.14 21.37
C ALA A 81 -20.81 -3.31 22.45
N LYS A 82 -22.00 -3.73 22.89
CA LYS A 82 -22.79 -3.02 23.92
C LYS A 82 -23.10 -3.86 25.18
N SER A 83 -22.15 -4.69 25.63
CA SER A 83 -22.29 -5.34 26.94
C SER A 83 -20.96 -5.83 27.52
N ARG A 84 -20.02 -4.93 27.80
CA ARG A 84 -18.95 -5.20 28.78
C ARG A 84 -18.55 -3.92 29.51
N ASN A 85 -19.39 -3.48 30.45
CA ASN A 85 -18.92 -2.64 31.54
C ASN A 85 -18.54 -3.60 32.67
N VAL A 86 -17.23 -3.83 32.84
CA VAL A 86 -16.69 -4.50 34.03
C VAL A 86 -16.84 -3.52 35.19
N ASP A 87 -17.74 -3.84 36.11
CA ASP A 87 -17.85 -3.15 37.39
C ASP A 87 -16.71 -3.63 38.28
N PHE A 88 -15.69 -2.80 38.48
CA PHE A 88 -14.67 -3.06 39.48
C PHE A 88 -15.23 -2.66 40.84
N GLY A 89 -15.94 -3.60 41.46
CA GLY A 89 -16.14 -3.58 42.89
C GLY A 89 -14.86 -4.05 43.58
N GLU A 90 -14.18 -3.16 44.29
CA GLU A 90 -13.29 -3.53 45.38
C GLU A 90 -13.53 -2.60 46.57
N ALA A 91 -13.91 -3.25 47.68
CA ALA A 91 -14.00 -2.70 49.01
C ALA A 91 -12.60 -2.56 49.60
N CYS A 92 -12.35 -1.47 50.34
CA CYS A 92 -11.75 -1.46 51.67
C CYS A 92 -11.80 -0.04 52.26
#